data_AF-A0A7W1D9W5-F1
#
_entry.id   AF-A0A7W1D9W5-F1
#
_cell.length_a   1.000
_cell.length_b   1.000
_cell.length_c   1.000
_cell.angle_alpha   90.00
_cell.angle_beta   90.00
_cell.angle_gamma   90.00
#
_symmetry.space_group_name_H-M   'P 1'
#
loop_
_entity.id
_entity.type
_entity.pdbx_description
1 polymer ?
#
loop_
_entity_poly.entity_id
_entity_poly.type
_entity_poly.pdbx_seq_one_letter_code
_entity_poly.pdbx_strand_id
1 'polypeptide(L)'
;MYENFQPISFDEINTYELASRPSKVTVRHFAEPIEINDSLKDFLDKLPNILAVQSLRELARQIRRAKELNKPIIWGIGGHIVKTGLAPVIIDLIKRGFVSAIASNGSVLVHDTEIALVGFTSEDVDASLGKGDFGAARETGEILNSAAKRGMKDKIGLGEAMGREVLEKNPPNAEVSLLCQTYKHKIPFTTHLTIGADVGHFHSNCDGASLGATSHTDFKLFCSIVKELGGGGVYLNLGSAVVLPEIFLKAVTVVRNLGFPLEDFSTANFDFIRHYRPTTNVVRRPTAGGAGRGFSITGHHEIMIPLLAAHILCGE
;
A
#
# COMPACT_ATOMS: atom_id res chain seq x y z
N MET A 1 -46.98 0.76 17.03
CA MET A 1 -45.60 0.61 17.55
C MET A 1 -44.70 1.80 17.19
N TYR A 2 -45.04 2.62 16.18
CA TYR A 2 -44.50 3.98 16.02
C TYR A 2 -45.67 4.94 15.81
N GLU A 3 -46.08 5.68 16.85
CA GLU A 3 -47.28 6.54 16.77
C GLU A 3 -47.10 7.76 15.85
N ASN A 4 -45.85 8.16 15.60
CA ASN A 4 -45.52 9.40 14.88
C ASN A 4 -44.93 9.20 13.48
N PHE A 5 -44.85 7.96 12.97
CA PHE A 5 -44.24 7.69 11.66
C PHE A 5 -45.19 6.86 10.82
N GLN A 6 -45.77 7.50 9.81
CA GLN A 6 -46.55 6.84 8.75
C GLN A 6 -45.68 6.69 7.50
N PRO A 7 -45.73 5.57 6.78
CA PRO A 7 -45.10 5.44 5.47
C PRO A 7 -45.56 6.58 4.55
N ILE A 8 -44.62 7.22 3.86
CA ILE A 8 -44.95 8.26 2.89
C ILE A 8 -45.66 7.62 1.69
N SER A 9 -46.74 8.23 1.21
CA SER A 9 -47.35 7.81 -0.06
C SER A 9 -46.43 8.18 -1.24
N PHE A 10 -46.40 7.33 -2.25
CA PHE A 10 -45.67 7.58 -3.51
C PHE A 10 -46.58 8.04 -4.65
N ASP A 11 -47.88 8.21 -4.40
CA ASP A 11 -48.88 8.50 -5.44
C ASP A 11 -48.59 9.81 -6.21
N GLU A 12 -47.93 10.77 -5.56
CA GLU A 12 -47.57 12.08 -6.13
C GLU A 12 -46.08 12.22 -6.47
N ILE A 13 -45.34 11.12 -6.59
CA ILE A 13 -43.92 11.21 -6.94
C ILE A 13 -43.74 11.78 -8.36
N ASN A 14 -43.12 12.97 -8.43
CA ASN A 14 -42.83 13.59 -9.72
C ASN A 14 -41.83 12.75 -10.51
N THR A 15 -42.24 12.32 -11.70
CA THR A 15 -41.38 11.67 -12.67
C THR A 15 -41.08 12.64 -13.83
N TYR A 16 -40.00 12.39 -14.55
CA TYR A 16 -39.58 13.19 -15.71
C TYR A 16 -39.21 12.27 -16.86
N GLU A 17 -39.30 12.78 -18.09
CA GLU A 17 -38.89 12.02 -19.27
C GLU A 17 -37.39 11.73 -19.22
N LEU A 18 -37.02 10.45 -19.37
CA LEU A 18 -35.63 10.00 -19.27
C LEU A 18 -34.68 10.79 -20.20
N ALA A 19 -35.12 11.12 -21.41
CA ALA A 19 -34.33 11.81 -22.42
C ALA A 19 -33.99 13.26 -22.05
N SER A 20 -34.80 13.90 -21.19
CA SER A 20 -34.58 15.28 -20.73
C SER A 20 -33.49 15.42 -19.66
N ARG A 21 -33.09 14.32 -19.02
CA ARG A 21 -32.12 14.34 -17.92
C ARG A 21 -30.68 14.29 -18.43
N PRO A 22 -29.79 15.22 -17.98
CA PRO A 22 -28.36 15.07 -18.18
C PRO A 22 -27.85 13.80 -17.46
N SER A 23 -27.42 12.80 -18.24
CA SER A 23 -26.95 11.51 -17.73
C SER A 23 -25.44 11.39 -17.87
N LYS A 24 -24.77 10.89 -16.83
CA LYS A 24 -23.30 10.78 -16.76
C LYS A 24 -22.73 9.61 -17.57
N VAL A 25 -23.57 8.63 -17.92
CA VAL A 25 -23.18 7.40 -18.61
C VAL A 25 -24.02 7.27 -19.87
N THR A 26 -23.37 6.86 -20.95
CA THR A 26 -23.97 6.64 -22.27
C THR A 26 -23.47 5.31 -22.82
N VAL A 27 -24.10 4.77 -23.87
CA VAL A 27 -23.67 3.51 -24.50
C VAL A 27 -22.20 3.51 -24.96
N ARG A 28 -21.61 4.69 -25.24
CA ARG A 28 -20.19 4.85 -25.58
C ARG A 28 -19.23 4.51 -24.44
N HIS A 29 -19.75 4.41 -23.22
CA HIS A 29 -18.99 4.05 -22.03
C HIS A 29 -19.03 2.55 -21.73
N PHE A 30 -19.83 1.79 -22.47
CA PHE A 30 -20.01 0.37 -22.21
C PHE A 30 -18.78 -0.41 -22.65
N ALA A 31 -18.64 -1.60 -22.06
CA ALA A 31 -17.63 -2.53 -22.48
C ALA A 31 -18.00 -3.14 -23.83
N GLU A 32 -17.01 -3.63 -24.56
CA GLU A 32 -17.22 -4.45 -25.75
C GLU A 32 -17.02 -5.94 -25.42
N PRO A 33 -17.70 -6.87 -26.13
CA PRO A 33 -17.49 -8.30 -25.97
C PRO A 33 -16.04 -8.73 -26.24
N ILE A 34 -15.53 -9.63 -25.41
CA ILE A 34 -14.19 -10.21 -25.56
C ILE A 34 -14.25 -11.36 -26.57
N GLU A 35 -13.37 -11.35 -27.55
CA GLU A 35 -13.26 -12.36 -28.60
C GLU A 35 -12.11 -13.34 -28.29
N ILE A 36 -12.20 -14.58 -28.81
CA ILE A 36 -11.21 -15.65 -28.53
C ILE A 36 -9.78 -15.28 -28.93
N ASN A 37 -9.62 -14.38 -29.91
CA ASN A 37 -8.33 -13.95 -30.43
C ASN A 37 -7.94 -12.53 -29.97
N ASP A 38 -8.65 -11.95 -29.00
CA ASP A 38 -8.29 -10.64 -28.45
C ASP A 38 -6.90 -10.68 -27.83
N SER A 39 -6.06 -9.71 -28.21
CA SER A 39 -4.84 -9.46 -27.46
C SER A 39 -5.15 -8.85 -26.10
N LEU A 40 -4.18 -8.83 -25.19
CA LEU A 40 -4.31 -8.12 -23.92
C LEU A 40 -4.61 -6.63 -24.11
N LYS A 41 -4.10 -6.02 -25.20
CA LYS A 41 -4.40 -4.63 -25.54
C LYS A 41 -5.88 -4.48 -25.91
N ASP A 42 -6.40 -5.38 -26.73
CA ASP A 42 -7.81 -5.36 -27.14
C ASP A 42 -8.71 -5.52 -25.92
N PHE A 43 -8.40 -6.47 -25.03
CA PHE A 43 -9.09 -6.59 -23.74
C PHE A 43 -9.14 -5.27 -22.95
N LEU A 44 -7.98 -4.60 -22.79
CA LEU A 44 -7.90 -3.34 -22.04
C LEU A 44 -8.66 -2.20 -22.72
N ASP A 45 -8.67 -2.14 -24.06
CA ASP A 45 -9.39 -1.15 -24.85
C ASP A 45 -10.90 -1.34 -24.73
N LYS A 46 -11.35 -2.61 -24.71
CA LYS A 46 -12.76 -3.02 -24.56
C LYS A 46 -13.33 -2.86 -23.15
N LEU A 47 -12.51 -2.58 -22.13
CA LEU A 47 -13.00 -2.26 -20.79
C LEU A 47 -13.84 -0.97 -20.81
N PRO A 48 -14.92 -0.90 -20.01
CA PRO A 48 -15.84 0.24 -20.03
C PRO A 48 -15.10 1.49 -19.54
N ASN A 49 -15.12 2.57 -20.32
CA ASN A 49 -14.36 3.78 -19.99
C ASN A 49 -15.05 4.64 -18.91
N ILE A 50 -15.29 4.08 -17.72
CA ILE A 50 -15.94 4.73 -16.58
C ILE A 50 -15.32 4.31 -15.24
N LEU A 51 -15.49 5.16 -14.22
CA LEU A 51 -15.16 4.86 -12.83
C LEU A 51 -13.72 4.32 -12.68
N ALA A 52 -13.55 3.13 -12.11
CA ALA A 52 -12.24 2.56 -11.80
C ALA A 52 -11.37 2.34 -13.05
N VAL A 53 -11.94 2.02 -14.21
CA VAL A 53 -11.18 1.86 -15.46
C VAL A 53 -10.59 3.18 -15.91
N GLN A 54 -11.34 4.29 -15.80
CA GLN A 54 -10.80 5.63 -16.06
C GLN A 54 -9.66 5.97 -15.10
N SER A 55 -9.83 5.70 -13.80
CA SER A 55 -8.77 5.92 -12.80
C SER A 55 -7.52 5.09 -13.10
N LEU A 56 -7.66 3.82 -13.50
CA LEU A 56 -6.54 2.96 -13.86
C LEU A 56 -5.82 3.44 -15.12
N ARG A 57 -6.57 3.85 -16.15
CA ARG A 57 -6.01 4.42 -17.39
C ARG A 57 -5.27 5.75 -17.13
N GLU A 58 -5.82 6.59 -16.26
CA GLU A 58 -5.18 7.83 -15.82
C GLU A 58 -3.88 7.55 -15.09
N LEU A 59 -3.91 6.67 -14.09
CA LEU A 59 -2.73 6.30 -13.32
C LEU A 59 -1.63 5.72 -14.21
N ALA A 60 -1.98 4.83 -15.14
CA ALA A 60 -1.04 4.28 -16.10
C ALA A 60 -0.40 5.38 -16.98
N ARG A 61 -1.15 6.42 -17.34
CA ARG A 61 -0.61 7.58 -18.08
C ARG A 61 0.33 8.41 -17.22
N GLN A 62 -0.01 8.65 -15.95
CA GLN A 62 0.87 9.37 -15.01
C GLN A 62 2.17 8.61 -14.73
N ILE A 63 2.12 7.28 -14.61
CA ILE A 63 3.32 6.43 -14.47
C ILE A 63 4.21 6.52 -15.72
N ARG A 64 3.62 6.46 -16.93
CA ARG A 64 4.37 6.63 -18.18
C ARG A 64 4.99 8.03 -18.27
N ARG A 65 4.22 9.07 -17.96
CA ARG A 65 4.70 10.46 -17.91
C ARG A 65 5.87 10.61 -16.92
N ALA A 66 5.76 10.05 -15.73
CA ALA A 66 6.82 10.09 -14.72
C ALA A 66 8.13 9.49 -15.27
N LYS A 67 8.03 8.34 -15.93
CA LYS A 67 9.18 7.72 -16.60
C LYS A 67 9.76 8.60 -17.70
N GLU A 68 8.93 9.15 -18.58
CA GLU A 68 9.35 10.05 -19.66
C GLU A 68 10.06 11.30 -19.13
N LEU A 69 9.61 11.82 -17.98
CA LEU A 69 10.19 12.98 -17.31
C LEU A 69 11.36 12.63 -16.37
N ASN A 70 11.79 11.37 -16.31
CA ASN A 70 12.78 10.87 -15.34
C ASN A 70 12.46 11.23 -13.89
N LYS A 71 11.16 11.21 -13.54
CA LYS A 71 10.67 11.45 -12.20
C LYS A 71 10.54 10.14 -11.41
N PRO A 72 10.62 10.20 -10.07
CA PRO A 72 10.48 9.00 -9.25
C PRO A 72 9.12 8.32 -9.46
N ILE A 73 9.16 6.99 -9.56
CA ILE A 73 8.00 6.09 -9.50
C ILE A 73 8.23 5.18 -8.30
N ILE A 74 7.69 5.60 -7.16
CA ILE A 74 7.91 4.98 -5.86
C ILE A 74 6.81 3.95 -5.61
N TRP A 75 7.23 2.72 -5.31
CA TRP A 75 6.32 1.63 -4.93
C TRP A 75 6.42 1.37 -3.43
N GLY A 76 5.41 1.82 -2.70
CA GLY A 76 5.16 1.43 -1.32
C GLY A 76 4.56 0.03 -1.27
N ILE A 77 5.24 -0.94 -0.66
CA ILE A 77 4.83 -2.36 -0.64
C ILE A 77 4.77 -2.94 0.78
N GLY A 78 3.72 -3.72 1.06
CA GLY A 78 3.68 -4.61 2.22
C GLY A 78 3.88 -6.08 1.84
N GLY A 79 4.02 -6.94 2.85
CA GLY A 79 4.35 -8.37 2.69
C GLY A 79 3.39 -9.15 1.81
N HIS A 80 2.13 -8.73 1.71
CA HIS A 80 1.12 -9.39 0.88
C HIS A 80 1.51 -9.46 -0.60
N ILE A 81 2.27 -8.47 -1.09
CA ILE A 81 2.75 -8.42 -2.48
C ILE A 81 3.69 -9.60 -2.78
N VAL A 82 4.58 -9.93 -1.83
CA VAL A 82 5.47 -11.10 -1.96
C VAL A 82 4.67 -12.38 -1.79
N LYS A 83 3.79 -12.44 -0.77
CA LYS A 83 2.96 -13.61 -0.45
C LYS A 83 2.07 -14.06 -1.62
N THR A 84 1.56 -13.14 -2.43
CA THR A 84 0.73 -13.45 -3.60
C THR A 84 1.53 -13.66 -4.89
N GLY A 85 2.86 -13.78 -4.80
CA GLY A 85 3.72 -14.09 -5.94
C GLY A 85 3.87 -12.95 -6.96
N LEU A 86 3.70 -11.69 -6.55
CA LEU A 86 3.77 -10.54 -7.47
C LEU A 86 5.20 -9.98 -7.64
N ALA A 87 6.18 -10.48 -6.88
CA ALA A 87 7.58 -10.05 -6.98
C ALA A 87 8.12 -10.12 -8.42
N PRO A 88 7.94 -11.20 -9.22
CA PRO A 88 8.41 -11.25 -10.60
C PRO A 88 7.86 -10.14 -11.51
N VAL A 89 6.61 -9.71 -11.29
CA VAL A 89 5.99 -8.62 -12.05
C VAL A 89 6.66 -7.29 -11.71
N ILE A 90 6.90 -7.02 -10.43
CA ILE A 90 7.60 -5.80 -9.98
C ILE A 90 9.05 -5.80 -10.48
N ILE A 91 9.73 -6.95 -10.48
CA ILE A 91 11.09 -7.10 -11.00
C ILE A 91 11.14 -6.80 -12.51
N ASP A 92 10.18 -7.27 -13.30
CA ASP A 92 10.08 -6.89 -14.72
C ASP A 92 9.84 -5.39 -14.89
N LEU A 93 9.01 -4.78 -14.04
CA LEU A 93 8.80 -3.31 -14.04
C LEU A 93 10.06 -2.53 -13.62
N ILE A 94 10.87 -3.03 -12.69
CA ILE A 94 12.21 -2.50 -12.38
C ILE A 94 13.07 -2.51 -13.64
N LYS A 95 13.18 -3.67 -14.31
CA LYS A 95 14.00 -3.84 -15.53
C LYS A 95 13.54 -2.92 -16.66
N ARG A 96 12.25 -2.59 -16.70
CA ARG A 96 11.65 -1.66 -17.67
C ARG A 96 11.67 -0.20 -17.21
N GLY A 97 12.20 0.13 -16.04
CA GLY A 97 12.28 1.51 -15.53
C GLY A 97 10.95 2.12 -15.09
N PHE A 98 9.98 1.30 -14.69
CA PHE A 98 8.69 1.74 -14.11
C PHE A 98 8.65 1.64 -12.58
N VAL A 99 9.77 1.25 -11.97
CA VAL A 99 10.00 1.27 -10.52
C VAL A 99 11.36 1.93 -10.33
N SER A 100 11.39 3.10 -9.70
CA SER A 100 12.65 3.81 -9.43
C SER A 100 13.06 3.75 -7.96
N ALA A 101 12.15 3.39 -7.07
CA ALA A 101 12.40 3.18 -5.66
C ALA A 101 11.30 2.31 -5.04
N ILE A 102 11.65 1.57 -3.99
CA ILE A 102 10.72 0.80 -3.17
C ILE A 102 10.78 1.29 -1.72
N ALA A 103 9.61 1.45 -1.10
CA ALA A 103 9.48 1.64 0.34
C ALA A 103 8.65 0.49 0.91
N SER A 104 9.15 -0.21 1.92
CA SER A 104 8.47 -1.38 2.49
C SER A 104 8.24 -1.26 4.00
N ASN A 105 7.30 -2.06 4.51
CA ASN A 105 7.29 -2.41 5.93
C ASN A 105 8.19 -3.63 6.19
N GLY A 106 8.40 -4.01 7.45
CA GLY A 106 9.31 -5.11 7.79
C GLY A 106 8.82 -6.49 7.35
N SER A 107 7.52 -6.71 7.18
CA SER A 107 7.00 -8.00 6.66
C SER A 107 7.55 -8.37 5.28
N VAL A 108 7.88 -7.40 4.43
CA VAL A 108 8.51 -7.67 3.12
C VAL A 108 9.91 -8.25 3.30
N LEU A 109 10.67 -7.79 4.30
CA LEU A 109 12.00 -8.34 4.59
C LEU A 109 11.93 -9.82 4.93
N VAL A 110 10.94 -10.22 5.72
CA VAL A 110 10.72 -11.61 6.13
C VAL A 110 10.35 -12.45 4.91
N HIS A 111 9.23 -12.11 4.28
CA HIS A 111 8.68 -12.93 3.20
C HIS A 111 9.63 -13.05 2.00
N ASP A 112 10.29 -11.94 1.61
CA ASP A 112 11.19 -11.95 0.46
C ASP A 112 12.50 -12.70 0.75
N THR A 113 13.01 -12.63 1.98
CA THR A 113 14.19 -13.39 2.42
C THR A 113 13.91 -14.89 2.41
N GLU A 114 12.75 -15.32 2.91
CA GLU A 114 12.34 -16.73 2.92
C GLU A 114 12.16 -17.27 1.49
N ILE A 115 11.50 -16.49 0.62
CA ILE A 115 11.41 -16.83 -0.81
C ILE A 115 12.81 -16.95 -1.42
N ALA A 116 13.71 -15.99 -1.18
CA ALA A 116 15.06 -16.02 -1.73
C ALA A 116 15.80 -17.32 -1.33
N LEU A 117 15.78 -17.65 -0.04
CA LEU A 117 16.58 -18.74 0.52
C LEU A 117 15.99 -20.13 0.25
N VAL A 118 14.67 -20.29 0.43
CA VAL A 118 14.03 -21.62 0.46
C VAL A 118 12.83 -21.74 -0.48
N GLY A 119 12.35 -20.64 -1.08
CA GLY A 119 11.32 -20.67 -2.12
C GLY A 119 9.88 -20.77 -1.60
N PHE A 120 9.67 -20.71 -0.29
CA PHE A 120 8.36 -20.68 0.37
C PHE A 120 8.35 -19.66 1.51
N THR A 121 7.17 -19.17 1.85
CA THR A 121 6.94 -18.19 2.93
C THR A 121 5.49 -18.29 3.39
N SER A 122 5.11 -17.55 4.45
CA SER A 122 3.77 -17.54 5.07
C SER A 122 3.45 -18.81 5.84
N GLU A 123 4.00 -18.91 7.04
CA GLU A 123 3.61 -19.93 8.01
C GLU A 123 2.11 -19.87 8.34
N ASP A 124 1.57 -21.00 8.81
CA ASP A 124 0.21 -21.11 9.30
C ASP A 124 0.13 -20.46 10.69
N VAL A 125 -0.52 -19.29 10.75
CA VAL A 125 -0.64 -18.48 11.97
C VAL A 125 -1.44 -19.20 13.05
N ASP A 126 -2.56 -19.82 12.68
CA ASP A 126 -3.47 -20.46 13.63
C ASP A 126 -2.80 -21.68 14.28
N ALA A 127 -1.99 -22.41 13.51
CA ALA A 127 -1.24 -23.56 14.00
C ALA A 127 0.00 -23.21 14.85
N SER A 128 0.61 -22.03 14.63
CA SER A 128 1.89 -21.62 15.26
C SER A 128 1.70 -20.70 16.48
N LEU A 129 0.65 -19.88 16.50
CA LEU A 129 0.44 -18.87 17.55
C LEU A 129 0.23 -19.49 18.94
N GLY A 130 -0.50 -20.61 19.02
CA GLY A 130 -0.74 -21.30 20.29
C GLY A 130 0.52 -21.86 20.96
N LYS A 131 1.60 -22.06 20.19
CA LYS A 131 2.90 -22.51 20.70
C LYS A 131 3.90 -21.37 20.93
N GLY A 132 3.58 -20.16 20.46
CA GLY A 132 4.50 -19.02 20.46
C GLY A 132 5.59 -19.09 19.37
N ASP A 133 5.43 -19.98 18.39
CA ASP A 133 6.43 -20.19 17.33
C ASP A 133 6.26 -19.21 16.14
N PHE A 134 5.14 -18.47 16.09
CA PHE A 134 4.83 -17.56 14.99
C PHE A 134 5.92 -16.50 14.80
N GLY A 135 6.53 -16.48 13.62
CA GLY A 135 7.61 -15.59 13.21
C GLY A 135 8.99 -16.01 13.72
N ALA A 136 9.11 -17.13 14.44
CA ALA A 136 10.35 -17.48 15.17
C ALA A 136 11.42 -18.18 14.31
N ALA A 137 11.27 -18.15 12.98
CA ALA A 137 12.24 -18.73 12.05
C ALA A 137 13.64 -18.16 12.29
N ARG A 138 14.57 -19.02 12.70
CA ARG A 138 15.91 -18.63 13.17
C ARG A 138 16.69 -17.88 12.09
N GLU A 139 16.74 -18.44 10.87
CA GLU A 139 17.48 -17.88 9.75
C GLU A 139 17.02 -16.46 9.42
N THR A 140 15.70 -16.24 9.32
CA THR A 140 15.14 -14.93 8.96
C THR A 140 15.45 -13.87 10.02
N GLY A 141 15.30 -14.21 11.30
CA GLY A 141 15.63 -13.32 12.42
C GLY A 141 17.12 -12.99 12.55
N GLU A 142 17.99 -14.00 12.34
CA GLU A 142 19.45 -13.84 12.32
C GLU A 142 19.93 -12.93 11.20
N ILE A 143 19.42 -13.13 9.99
CA ILE A 143 19.75 -12.32 8.82
C ILE A 143 19.33 -10.88 9.03
N LEU A 144 18.09 -10.65 9.49
CA LEU A 144 17.57 -9.30 9.70
C LEU A 144 18.40 -8.53 10.74
N ASN A 145 18.64 -9.12 11.90
CA ASN A 145 19.39 -8.45 12.96
C ASN A 145 20.87 -8.27 12.63
N SER A 146 21.48 -9.22 11.93
CA SER A 146 22.84 -9.06 11.40
C SER A 146 22.90 -7.92 10.37
N ALA A 147 21.91 -7.84 9.47
CA ALA A 147 21.83 -6.77 8.47
C ALA A 147 21.68 -5.40 9.12
N ALA A 148 20.84 -5.29 10.15
CA ALA A 148 20.68 -4.06 10.91
C ALA A 148 22.00 -3.61 11.57
N LYS A 149 22.74 -4.52 12.22
CA LYS A 149 24.02 -4.21 12.88
C LYS A 149 25.08 -3.77 11.87
N ARG A 150 25.19 -4.49 10.74
CA ARG A 150 26.12 -4.13 9.65
C ARG A 150 25.70 -2.82 8.99
N GLY A 151 24.41 -2.62 8.77
CA GLY A 151 23.85 -1.39 8.19
C GLY A 151 24.12 -0.16 9.06
N MET A 152 23.97 -0.28 10.38
CA MET A 152 24.30 0.79 11.33
C MET A 152 25.79 1.13 11.28
N LYS A 153 26.66 0.11 11.28
CA LYS A 153 28.12 0.29 11.19
C LYS A 153 28.52 1.00 9.89
N ASP A 154 27.91 0.61 8.78
CA ASP A 154 28.22 1.12 7.45
C ASP A 154 27.43 2.39 7.08
N LYS A 155 26.53 2.85 7.97
CA LYS A 155 25.66 4.02 7.81
C LYS A 155 24.72 3.94 6.60
N ILE A 156 24.24 2.74 6.30
CA ILE A 156 23.23 2.50 5.26
C ILE A 156 21.87 2.16 5.87
N GLY A 157 20.83 2.28 5.04
CA GLY A 157 19.47 1.92 5.41
C GLY A 157 19.26 0.42 5.60
N LEU A 158 18.20 0.03 6.29
CA LEU A 158 17.90 -1.38 6.57
C LEU A 158 17.58 -2.14 5.28
N GLY A 159 16.83 -1.52 4.37
CA GLY A 159 16.49 -2.14 3.08
C GLY A 159 17.72 -2.48 2.23
N GLU A 160 18.65 -1.54 2.10
CA GLU A 160 19.94 -1.80 1.42
C GLU A 160 20.77 -2.85 2.15
N ALA A 161 20.87 -2.76 3.47
CA ALA A 161 21.62 -3.73 4.28
C ALA A 161 21.08 -5.15 4.13
N MET A 162 19.75 -5.31 4.07
CA MET A 162 19.09 -6.58 3.82
C MET A 162 19.35 -7.10 2.41
N GLY A 163 19.21 -6.24 1.39
CA GLY A 163 19.52 -6.61 0.00
C GLY A 163 20.94 -7.15 -0.15
N ARG A 164 21.90 -6.47 0.48
CA ARG A 164 23.30 -6.92 0.55
C ARG A 164 23.45 -8.25 1.26
N GLU A 165 22.89 -8.37 2.46
CA GLU A 165 23.04 -9.56 3.32
C GLU A 165 22.43 -10.81 2.70
N VAL A 166 21.22 -10.69 2.13
CA VAL A 166 20.54 -11.80 1.48
C VAL A 166 21.30 -12.21 0.21
N LEU A 167 21.74 -11.25 -0.60
CA LEU A 167 22.45 -11.56 -1.84
C LEU A 167 23.83 -12.22 -1.59
N GLU A 168 24.57 -11.80 -0.56
CA GLU A 168 25.87 -12.40 -0.16
C GLU A 168 25.77 -13.89 0.17
N LYS A 169 24.57 -14.38 0.55
CA LYS A 169 24.33 -15.81 0.82
C LYS A 169 24.18 -16.66 -0.45
N ASN A 170 24.22 -16.06 -1.64
CA ASN A 170 23.97 -16.72 -2.93
C ASN A 170 22.67 -17.56 -2.92
N PRO A 171 21.51 -16.94 -2.62
CA PRO A 171 20.25 -17.65 -2.50
C PRO A 171 19.84 -18.31 -3.83
N PRO A 172 19.29 -19.54 -3.81
CA PRO A 172 18.89 -20.23 -5.03
C PRO A 172 17.79 -19.50 -5.81
N ASN A 173 16.94 -18.73 -5.13
CA ASN A 173 15.82 -18.01 -5.74
C ASN A 173 16.06 -16.49 -5.84
N ALA A 174 17.32 -16.05 -5.95
CA ALA A 174 17.69 -14.63 -6.05
C ALA A 174 17.01 -13.88 -7.22
N GLU A 175 16.56 -14.59 -8.26
CA GLU A 175 15.88 -14.00 -9.43
C GLU A 175 14.43 -13.59 -9.19
N VAL A 176 13.81 -14.11 -8.13
CA VAL A 176 12.42 -13.78 -7.75
C VAL A 176 12.32 -12.98 -6.44
N SER A 177 13.46 -12.65 -5.82
CA SER A 177 13.53 -11.82 -4.61
C SER A 177 13.67 -10.34 -4.96
N LEU A 178 12.76 -9.51 -4.42
CA LEU A 178 12.82 -8.06 -4.55
C LEU A 178 14.07 -7.48 -3.90
N LEU A 179 14.48 -7.98 -2.73
CA LEU A 179 15.70 -7.54 -2.04
C LEU A 179 16.94 -7.79 -2.91
N CYS A 180 17.08 -9.00 -3.44
CA CYS A 180 18.20 -9.35 -4.31
C CYS A 180 18.21 -8.51 -5.59
N GLN A 181 17.05 -8.39 -6.26
CA GLN A 181 16.96 -7.72 -7.56
C GLN A 181 17.11 -6.20 -7.43
N THR A 182 16.55 -5.58 -6.39
CA THR A 182 16.70 -4.13 -6.17
C THR A 182 18.15 -3.78 -5.84
N TYR A 183 18.83 -4.58 -5.03
CA TYR A 183 20.25 -4.41 -4.76
C TYR A 183 21.11 -4.58 -6.02
N LYS A 184 20.88 -5.64 -6.82
CA LYS A 184 21.57 -5.87 -8.11
C LYS A 184 21.37 -4.72 -9.10
N HIS A 185 20.15 -4.20 -9.20
CA HIS A 185 19.78 -3.13 -10.12
C HIS A 185 20.01 -1.72 -9.56
N LYS A 186 20.55 -1.59 -8.34
CA LYS A 186 20.79 -0.31 -7.66
C LYS A 186 19.52 0.55 -7.52
N ILE A 187 18.39 -0.11 -7.30
CA ILE A 187 17.12 0.55 -6.97
C ILE A 187 17.09 0.79 -5.46
N PRO A 188 16.92 2.04 -4.99
CA PRO A 188 16.75 2.33 -3.58
C PRO A 188 15.61 1.51 -2.98
N PHE A 189 15.90 0.78 -1.92
CA PHE A 189 14.95 0.02 -1.13
C PHE A 189 15.02 0.51 0.30
N THR A 190 13.94 1.12 0.80
CA THR A 190 13.84 1.58 2.19
C THR A 190 12.86 0.70 2.97
N THR A 191 13.19 0.37 4.21
CA THR A 191 12.30 -0.38 5.10
C THR A 191 11.96 0.45 6.34
N HIS A 192 10.68 0.48 6.68
CA HIS A 192 10.15 1.20 7.84
C HIS A 192 9.57 0.20 8.83
N LEU A 193 10.37 -0.13 9.85
CA LEU A 193 9.96 -1.07 10.89
C LEU A 193 8.96 -0.43 11.87
N THR A 194 7.97 -1.21 12.27
CA THR A 194 7.10 -0.95 13.41
C THR A 194 7.66 -1.70 14.63
N ILE A 195 8.12 -0.94 15.61
CA ILE A 195 8.75 -1.48 16.82
C ILE A 195 7.78 -2.41 17.55
N GLY A 196 8.22 -3.64 17.79
CA GLY A 196 7.43 -4.69 18.46
C GLY A 196 6.46 -5.45 17.56
N ALA A 197 6.17 -4.97 16.34
CA ALA A 197 5.32 -5.69 15.38
C ALA A 197 6.12 -6.48 14.35
N ASP A 198 7.26 -5.97 13.90
CA ASP A 198 8.11 -6.69 12.96
C ASP A 198 8.98 -7.74 13.66
N VAL A 199 9.08 -8.92 13.03
CA VAL A 199 9.72 -10.15 13.55
C VAL A 199 11.11 -9.91 14.16
N GLY A 200 11.92 -9.03 13.57
CA GLY A 200 13.26 -8.71 14.05
C GLY A 200 13.35 -8.34 15.55
N HIS A 201 12.27 -7.81 16.14
CA HIS A 201 12.28 -7.30 17.52
C HIS A 201 12.23 -8.38 18.61
N PHE A 202 11.61 -9.54 18.35
CA PHE A 202 11.44 -10.57 19.39
C PHE A 202 12.49 -11.69 19.34
N HIS A 203 13.38 -11.67 18.34
CA HIS A 203 14.51 -12.60 18.29
C HIS A 203 15.56 -12.28 19.37
N SER A 204 16.20 -13.32 19.89
CA SER A 204 17.21 -13.22 20.95
C SER A 204 18.45 -12.39 20.58
N ASN A 205 18.72 -12.25 19.28
CA ASN A 205 19.84 -11.45 18.75
C ASN A 205 19.47 -9.99 18.44
N CYS A 206 18.24 -9.58 18.79
CA CYS A 206 17.72 -8.24 18.59
C CYS A 206 18.68 -7.18 19.14
N ASP A 207 18.98 -6.18 18.30
CA ASP A 207 19.59 -4.94 18.75
C ASP A 207 18.71 -3.77 18.29
N GLY A 208 17.85 -3.33 19.21
CA GLY A 208 16.90 -2.25 18.96
C GLY A 208 17.57 -0.95 18.52
N ALA A 209 18.81 -0.68 18.94
CA ALA A 209 19.55 0.48 18.50
C ALA A 209 19.89 0.39 17.00
N SER A 210 20.40 -0.77 16.55
CA SER A 210 20.70 -1.02 15.14
C SER A 210 19.43 -0.98 14.26
N LEU A 211 18.35 -1.64 14.70
CA LEU A 211 17.07 -1.67 13.98
C LEU A 211 16.47 -0.27 13.84
N GLY A 212 16.46 0.51 14.94
CA GLY A 212 15.96 1.89 14.94
C GLY A 212 16.83 2.81 14.09
N ALA A 213 18.17 2.72 14.21
CA ALA A 213 19.10 3.56 13.48
C ALA A 213 18.99 3.34 11.97
N THR A 214 18.98 2.09 11.51
CA THR A 214 18.89 1.75 10.08
C THR A 214 17.52 2.09 9.48
N SER A 215 16.42 1.84 10.21
CA SER A 215 15.07 2.27 9.78
C SER A 215 14.94 3.79 9.70
N HIS A 216 15.60 4.52 10.60
CA HIS A 216 15.61 5.99 10.56
C HIS A 216 16.48 6.53 9.41
N THR A 217 17.60 5.88 9.10
CA THR A 217 18.38 6.17 7.89
C THR A 217 17.54 5.98 6.63
N ASP A 218 16.78 4.88 6.56
CA ASP A 218 15.82 4.63 5.48
C ASP A 218 14.75 5.72 5.38
N PHE A 219 14.22 6.22 6.51
CA PHE A 219 13.29 7.35 6.50
C PHE A 219 13.89 8.63 5.91
N LYS A 220 15.15 8.96 6.25
CA LYS A 220 15.84 10.14 5.67
C LYS A 220 16.10 9.98 4.17
N LEU A 221 16.51 8.78 3.75
CA LEU A 221 16.67 8.45 2.33
C LEU A 221 15.32 8.58 1.62
N PHE A 222 14.26 8.02 2.19
CA PHE A 222 12.92 8.11 1.64
C PHE A 222 12.42 9.55 1.49
N CYS A 223 12.66 10.42 2.48
CA CYS A 223 12.38 11.86 2.36
C CYS A 223 13.11 12.50 1.16
N SER A 224 14.35 12.09 0.91
CA SER A 224 15.13 12.59 -0.23
C SER A 224 14.55 12.14 -1.57
N ILE A 225 13.99 10.92 -1.64
CA ILE A 225 13.31 10.41 -2.84
C ILE A 225 11.97 11.12 -3.03
N VAL A 226 11.19 11.31 -1.95
CA VAL A 226 9.89 12.02 -1.99
C VAL A 226 10.06 13.48 -2.43
N LYS A 227 11.16 14.13 -2.04
CA LYS A 227 11.51 15.49 -2.48
C LYS A 227 11.53 15.62 -4.02
N GLU A 228 11.93 14.56 -4.72
CA GLU A 228 12.05 14.55 -6.19
C GLU A 228 10.73 14.23 -6.92
N LEU A 229 9.63 13.96 -6.20
CA LEU A 229 8.33 13.67 -6.82
C LEU A 229 7.74 14.87 -7.58
N GLY A 230 8.09 16.10 -7.21
CA GLY A 230 7.50 17.29 -7.82
C GLY A 230 7.73 17.37 -9.33
N GLY A 231 6.72 17.81 -10.08
CA GLY A 231 6.81 17.96 -11.55
C GLY A 231 6.66 16.65 -12.34
N GLY A 232 5.93 15.68 -11.81
CA GLY A 232 5.41 14.54 -12.54
C GLY A 232 5.63 13.17 -11.90
N GLY A 233 6.18 13.10 -10.68
CA GLY A 233 6.45 11.85 -9.98
C GLY A 233 5.20 11.12 -9.49
N VAL A 234 5.36 9.84 -9.13
CA VAL A 234 4.27 8.96 -8.69
C VAL A 234 4.65 8.22 -7.42
N TYR A 235 3.71 8.17 -6.47
CA TYR A 235 3.77 7.27 -5.32
C TYR A 235 2.58 6.30 -5.32
N LEU A 236 2.86 5.01 -5.20
CA LEU A 236 1.85 3.96 -5.12
C LEU A 236 1.91 3.29 -3.75
N ASN A 237 0.79 3.10 -3.07
CA ASN A 237 0.69 2.30 -1.84
C ASN A 237 0.02 0.97 -2.13
N LEU A 238 0.71 -0.14 -1.90
CA LEU A 238 0.25 -1.50 -2.18
C LEU A 238 0.43 -2.39 -0.94
N GLY A 239 -0.67 -2.77 -0.30
CA GLY A 239 -0.65 -3.75 0.80
C GLY A 239 -0.09 -3.24 2.12
N SER A 240 -0.23 -1.93 2.40
CA SER A 240 0.07 -1.34 3.71
C SER A 240 -1.02 -0.36 4.12
N ALA A 241 -1.86 -0.75 5.08
CA ALA A 241 -3.01 0.05 5.49
C ALA A 241 -2.65 1.23 6.41
N VAL A 242 -1.51 1.14 7.13
CA VAL A 242 -1.15 2.10 8.19
C VAL A 242 0.28 2.59 8.05
N VAL A 243 1.27 1.68 8.05
CA VAL A 243 2.70 2.04 8.18
C VAL A 243 3.16 2.95 7.04
N LEU A 244 3.00 2.52 5.78
CA LEU A 244 3.51 3.30 4.65
C LEU A 244 2.71 4.57 4.37
N PRO A 245 1.37 4.60 4.52
CA PRO A 245 0.61 5.85 4.49
C PRO A 245 1.13 6.91 5.49
N GLU A 246 1.37 6.51 6.74
CA GLU A 246 1.89 7.43 7.77
C GLU A 246 3.31 7.88 7.44
N ILE A 247 4.20 6.96 7.05
CA ILE A 247 5.57 7.30 6.65
C ILE A 247 5.59 8.26 5.46
N PHE A 248 4.77 8.03 4.44
CA PHE A 248 4.66 8.91 3.28
C PHE A 248 4.18 10.31 3.67
N LEU A 249 3.15 10.40 4.51
CA LEU A 249 2.65 11.69 5.00
C LEU A 249 3.71 12.46 5.80
N LYS A 250 4.51 11.78 6.63
CA LYS A 250 5.63 12.41 7.35
C LYS A 250 6.75 12.84 6.40
N ALA A 251 7.08 12.04 5.39
CA ALA A 251 8.07 12.42 4.39
C ALA A 251 7.64 13.68 3.61
N VAL A 252 6.38 13.76 3.17
CA VAL A 252 5.79 14.96 2.55
C VAL A 252 5.88 16.16 3.50
N THR A 253 5.60 15.96 4.78
CA THR A 253 5.69 17.02 5.80
C THR A 253 7.13 17.54 5.93
N VAL A 254 8.12 16.65 6.02
CA VAL A 254 9.54 17.02 6.08
C VAL A 254 9.97 17.79 4.84
N VAL A 255 9.65 17.28 3.64
CA VAL A 255 9.99 17.92 2.36
C VAL A 255 9.44 19.35 2.30
N ARG A 256 8.16 19.54 2.61
CA ARG A 256 7.53 20.86 2.60
C ARG A 256 8.06 21.78 3.70
N ASN A 257 8.30 21.24 4.90
CA ASN A 257 8.81 22.02 6.02
C ASN A 257 10.23 22.55 5.76
N LEU A 258 11.05 21.80 5.02
CA LEU A 258 12.36 22.23 4.57
C LEU A 258 12.33 23.22 3.39
N GLY A 259 11.13 23.62 2.93
CA GLY A 259 10.95 24.62 1.87
C GLY A 259 11.08 24.09 0.45
N PHE A 260 11.12 22.78 0.25
CA PHE A 260 11.15 22.20 -1.10
C PHE A 260 9.74 22.21 -1.72
N PRO A 261 9.59 22.65 -2.98
CA PRO A 261 8.32 22.60 -3.68
C PRO A 261 7.92 21.13 -3.93
N LEU A 262 6.66 20.80 -3.65
CA LEU A 262 6.12 19.45 -3.85
C LEU A 262 4.70 19.55 -4.42
N GLU A 263 4.66 19.78 -5.73
CA GLU A 263 3.48 20.03 -6.56
C GLU A 263 3.55 19.20 -7.85
N ASP A 264 2.42 19.01 -8.53
CA ASP A 264 2.32 18.19 -9.76
C ASP A 264 2.91 16.78 -9.57
N PHE A 265 2.32 15.97 -8.67
CA PHE A 265 2.66 14.56 -8.54
C PHE A 265 1.38 13.74 -8.30
N SER A 266 1.42 12.45 -8.65
CA SER A 266 0.27 11.57 -8.52
C SER A 266 0.46 10.57 -7.38
N THR A 267 -0.64 10.21 -6.71
CA THR A 267 -0.66 9.15 -5.71
C THR A 267 -1.78 8.15 -5.99
N ALA A 268 -1.56 6.88 -5.64
CA ALA A 268 -2.61 5.87 -5.71
C ALA A 268 -2.52 4.89 -4.53
N ASN A 269 -3.66 4.46 -4.03
CA ASN A 269 -3.78 3.42 -3.00
C ASN A 269 -4.46 2.19 -3.59
N PHE A 270 -3.79 1.04 -3.48
CA PHE A 270 -4.28 -0.28 -3.89
C PHE A 270 -4.69 -1.16 -2.69
N ASP A 271 -4.66 -0.62 -1.46
CA ASP A 271 -5.15 -1.33 -0.28
C ASP A 271 -6.68 -1.55 -0.35
N PHE A 272 -7.17 -2.65 0.24
CA PHE A 272 -8.50 -3.20 0.04
C PHE A 272 -9.57 -2.62 0.97
N ILE A 273 -9.20 -1.80 1.96
CA ILE A 273 -10.14 -1.23 2.93
C ILE A 273 -10.91 -0.05 2.31
N ARG A 274 -12.04 -0.32 1.62
CA ARG A 274 -12.94 0.73 1.11
C ARG A 274 -14.42 0.32 1.14
N HIS A 275 -15.24 0.96 1.99
CA HIS A 275 -16.69 0.77 2.02
C HIS A 275 -17.42 1.65 0.97
N TYR A 276 -17.26 1.36 -0.32
CA TYR A 276 -17.74 2.23 -1.40
C TYR A 276 -19.26 2.52 -1.34
N ARG A 277 -20.11 1.50 -1.23
CA ARG A 277 -21.57 1.66 -1.35
C ARG A 277 -22.19 2.46 -0.20
N PRO A 278 -21.92 2.15 1.09
CA PRO A 278 -22.43 2.96 2.19
C PRO A 278 -21.92 4.41 2.12
N THR A 279 -20.63 4.62 1.89
CA THR A 279 -20.05 5.97 1.76
C THR A 279 -20.66 6.74 0.59
N THR A 280 -20.91 6.09 -0.55
CA THR A 280 -21.42 6.79 -1.73
C THR A 280 -22.93 7.02 -1.64
N ASN A 281 -23.71 5.99 -1.33
CA ASN A 281 -25.17 6.03 -1.45
C ASN A 281 -25.88 6.57 -0.21
N VAL A 282 -25.32 6.38 0.98
CA VAL A 282 -25.93 6.85 2.23
C VAL A 282 -25.29 8.15 2.67
N VAL A 283 -23.96 8.22 2.62
CA VAL A 283 -23.22 9.36 3.16
C VAL A 283 -23.12 10.51 2.17
N ARG A 284 -22.63 10.29 0.94
CA ARG A 284 -22.34 11.39 -0.01
C ARG A 284 -23.51 11.82 -0.88
N ARG A 285 -24.21 10.89 -1.56
CA ARG A 285 -25.23 11.25 -2.57
C ARG A 285 -26.47 11.97 -1.99
N PRO A 286 -27.06 11.54 -0.86
CA PRO A 286 -28.27 12.18 -0.32
C PRO A 286 -28.02 13.59 0.22
N THR A 287 -26.76 13.91 0.55
CA THR A 287 -26.37 15.17 1.21
C THR A 287 -25.61 16.10 0.26
N ALA A 288 -25.44 15.68 -1.01
CA ALA A 288 -24.77 16.48 -2.04
C ALA A 288 -25.54 17.77 -2.34
N GLY A 289 -24.83 18.79 -2.86
CA GLY A 289 -25.43 20.07 -3.22
C GLY A 289 -25.95 20.90 -2.03
N GLY A 290 -25.50 20.60 -0.81
CA GLY A 290 -25.92 21.31 0.41
C GLY A 290 -27.22 20.78 1.02
N ALA A 291 -27.79 19.68 0.50
CA ALA A 291 -29.05 19.10 0.98
C ALA A 291 -29.00 18.59 2.44
N GLY A 292 -27.79 18.34 2.98
CA GLY A 292 -27.63 17.91 4.36
C GLY A 292 -26.19 17.60 4.69
N ARG A 293 -26.00 16.80 5.75
CA ARG A 293 -24.68 16.30 6.17
C ARG A 293 -24.73 14.78 6.27
N GLY A 294 -23.75 14.12 5.65
CA GLY A 294 -23.60 12.68 5.72
C GLY A 294 -22.53 12.32 6.73
N PHE A 295 -22.77 11.27 7.50
CA PHE A 295 -21.82 10.77 8.50
C PHE A 295 -21.52 9.30 8.22
N SER A 296 -20.24 8.96 8.15
CA SER A 296 -19.77 7.59 8.21
C SER A 296 -19.06 7.44 9.54
N ILE A 297 -19.61 6.64 10.46
CA ILE A 297 -19.00 6.41 11.76
C ILE A 297 -18.54 4.96 11.78
N THR A 298 -17.23 4.75 11.89
CA THR A 298 -16.62 3.42 11.94
C THR A 298 -15.76 3.36 13.19
N GLY A 299 -16.22 2.62 14.22
CA GLY A 299 -15.43 2.21 15.39
C GLY A 299 -14.43 3.21 15.95
N HIS A 300 -14.86 4.45 16.19
CA HIS A 300 -14.00 5.53 16.68
C HIS A 300 -13.61 5.30 18.15
N HIS A 301 -12.31 5.39 18.47
CA HIS A 301 -11.80 5.12 19.81
C HIS A 301 -12.47 6.01 20.88
N GLU A 302 -12.76 7.27 20.55
CA GLU A 302 -13.45 8.23 21.41
C GLU A 302 -14.89 7.86 21.76
N ILE A 303 -15.51 6.91 21.05
CA ILE A 303 -16.85 6.37 21.34
C ILE A 303 -16.72 4.95 21.91
N MET A 304 -15.92 4.10 21.24
CA MET A 304 -15.79 2.69 21.58
C MET A 304 -15.07 2.45 22.91
N ILE A 305 -14.05 3.24 23.24
CA ILE A 305 -13.34 3.10 24.53
C ILE A 305 -14.23 3.53 25.69
N PRO A 306 -14.94 4.68 25.66
CA PRO A 306 -15.93 4.98 26.71
C PRO A 306 -17.06 3.95 26.81
N LEU A 307 -17.58 3.43 25.70
CA LEU A 307 -18.60 2.37 25.72
C LEU A 307 -18.08 1.08 26.34
N LEU A 308 -16.86 0.67 26.01
CA LEU A 308 -16.19 -0.48 26.62
C LEU A 308 -15.95 -0.24 28.12
N ALA A 309 -15.47 0.94 28.49
CA ALA A 309 -15.27 1.31 29.89
C ALA A 309 -16.58 1.28 30.68
N ALA A 310 -17.68 1.76 30.09
CA ALA A 310 -19.01 1.67 30.70
C ALA A 310 -19.48 0.21 30.87
N HIS A 311 -19.22 -0.67 29.90
CA HIS A 311 -19.50 -2.10 30.04
C HIS A 311 -18.64 -2.78 31.12
N ILE A 312 -17.36 -2.43 31.24
CA ILE A 312 -16.48 -2.97 32.29
C ILE A 312 -16.93 -2.52 33.69
N LEU A 313 -17.36 -1.26 33.82
CA LEU A 313 -17.69 -0.66 35.12
C LEU A 313 -19.14 -0.89 35.55
N CYS A 314 -20.05 -1.11 34.60
CA CYS A 314 -21.50 -1.14 34.85
C CYS A 314 -22.21 -2.33 34.20
N GLY A 315 -21.52 -3.17 33.44
CA GLY A 315 -22.07 -4.44 32.95
C GLY A 315 -22.10 -5.49 34.08
N GLU A 316 -23.07 -6.40 34.02
CA GLU A 316 -23.18 -7.54 34.95
C GLU A 316 -22.02 -8.53 34.81
#